data_AF-A0AAK9-F1
#
_entry.id   AF-A0AAK9-F1
#
_cell.length_a   1.000
_cell.length_b   1.000
_cell.length_c   1.000
_cell.angle_alpha   90.00
_cell.angle_beta   90.00
_cell.angle_gamma   90.00
#
_symmetry.space_group_name_H-M   'P 1'
#
loop_
_entity.id
_entity.type
_entity.pdbx_description
1 polymer ?
#
loop_
_entity_poly.entity_id
_entity_poly.type
_entity_poly.pdbx_seq_one_letter_code
_entity_poly.pdbx_strand_id
1 'polypeptide(L)'
;TAMVDSIFKDCTKPENKGKSLLMRNYLGSVAFNNITRLTFGKRFMNSEGVVDEQGQEFKGIVSNGIKIGAKLSVADHIPWLRWMFVGENEDLDKHNARRDKLTRMIMEEHTLARQKSGNTKQHFVDALLTLQKQYELSDDTVIGLLWDMITAGMDTTTISVEWAMAELVKNPRVQQKAQEELDL
;
A
#
# COMPACT_ATOMS: atom_id res chain seq x y z
N THR A 1 -18.15 3.16 0.71
CA THR A 1 -18.82 4.38 1.22
C THR A 1 -17.84 5.52 1.47
N ALA A 2 -16.86 5.44 2.39
CA ALA A 2 -15.98 6.58 2.71
C ALA A 2 -15.27 7.29 1.52
N MET A 3 -14.71 6.56 0.55
CA MET A 3 -14.09 7.18 -0.64
C MET A 3 -15.09 7.93 -1.51
N VAL A 4 -16.27 7.34 -1.71
CA VAL A 4 -17.35 7.95 -2.50
C VAL A 4 -17.83 9.21 -1.80
N ASP A 5 -17.94 9.19 -0.47
CA ASP A 5 -18.30 10.35 0.33
C ASP A 5 -17.23 11.45 0.23
N SER A 6 -15.94 11.11 0.25
CA SER A 6 -14.84 12.07 0.04
C SER A 6 -14.87 12.69 -1.35
N ILE A 7 -15.05 11.89 -2.40
CA ILE A 7 -15.19 12.37 -3.78
C ILE A 7 -16.41 13.29 -3.89
N PHE A 8 -17.55 12.88 -3.35
CA PHE A 8 -18.78 13.67 -3.39
C PHE A 8 -18.62 15.01 -2.67
N LYS A 9 -18.04 15.01 -1.46
CA LYS A 9 -17.74 16.24 -0.71
C LYS A 9 -16.80 17.16 -1.49
N ASP A 10 -15.75 16.62 -2.10
CA ASP A 10 -14.80 17.43 -2.86
C ASP A 10 -15.40 17.99 -4.16
N CYS A 11 -16.28 17.24 -4.83
CA CYS A 11 -17.01 17.70 -6.01
C CYS A 11 -18.09 18.75 -5.70
N THR A 12 -18.67 18.71 -4.49
CA THR A 12 -19.77 19.61 -4.08
C THR A 12 -19.31 20.93 -3.47
N LYS A 13 -18.01 21.04 -3.14
CA LYS A 13 -17.39 22.30 -2.71
C LYS A 13 -17.55 23.40 -3.78
N PRO A 14 -18.03 24.61 -3.42
CA PRO A 14 -18.23 25.71 -4.38
C PRO A 14 -16.99 26.02 -5.23
N GLU A 15 -15.80 25.96 -4.61
CA GLU A 15 -14.51 26.19 -5.24
C GLU A 15 -14.09 25.13 -6.25
N ASN A 16 -14.71 23.94 -6.23
CA ASN A 16 -14.39 22.80 -7.08
C ASN A 16 -15.45 22.52 -8.15
N LYS A 17 -16.54 23.28 -8.17
CA LYS A 17 -17.59 23.12 -9.16
C LYS A 17 -17.03 23.32 -10.57
N GLY A 18 -17.16 22.29 -11.42
CA GLY A 18 -16.67 22.30 -12.80
C GLY A 18 -15.15 22.08 -12.95
N LYS A 19 -14.42 21.81 -11.85
CA LYS A 19 -13.00 21.45 -11.91
C LYS A 19 -12.82 19.95 -12.10
N SER A 20 -11.74 19.58 -12.79
CA SER A 20 -11.32 18.18 -12.93
C SER A 20 -10.84 17.62 -11.59
N LEU A 21 -11.15 16.34 -11.36
CA LEU A 21 -10.73 15.61 -10.17
C LEU A 21 -9.61 14.63 -10.51
N LEU A 22 -8.54 14.60 -9.72
CA LEU A 22 -7.48 13.60 -9.86
C LEU A 22 -7.84 12.32 -9.09
N MET A 23 -8.48 11.37 -9.78
CA MET A 23 -8.96 10.11 -9.20
C MET A 23 -7.88 9.29 -8.49
N ARG A 24 -6.64 9.31 -9.01
CA ARG A 24 -5.49 8.57 -8.47
C ARG A 24 -5.28 8.81 -6.97
N ASN A 25 -5.53 10.02 -6.47
CA ASN A 25 -5.35 10.33 -5.04
C ASN A 25 -6.34 9.56 -4.15
N TYR A 26 -7.59 9.43 -4.58
CA TYR A 26 -8.63 8.72 -3.85
C TYR A 26 -8.45 7.21 -3.97
N LEU A 27 -8.22 6.73 -5.20
CA LEU A 27 -8.01 5.31 -5.49
C LEU A 27 -6.78 4.77 -4.77
N GLY A 28 -5.66 5.51 -4.81
CA GLY A 28 -4.43 5.12 -4.12
C GLY A 28 -4.60 5.06 -2.62
N SER A 29 -5.36 6.00 -2.02
CA SER A 29 -5.65 5.98 -0.59
C SER A 29 -6.51 4.77 -0.18
N VAL A 30 -7.48 4.38 -1.00
CA VAL A 30 -8.29 3.17 -0.75
C VAL A 30 -7.45 1.90 -0.93
N ALA A 31 -6.68 1.80 -2.02
CA ALA A 31 -5.81 0.67 -2.27
C ALA A 31 -4.81 0.48 -1.13
N PHE A 32 -4.17 1.57 -0.69
CA PHE A 32 -3.29 1.62 0.47
C PHE A 32 -3.96 1.08 1.73
N ASN A 33 -5.11 1.62 2.12
CA ASN A 33 -5.80 1.19 3.34
C ASN A 33 -6.29 -0.26 3.26
N ASN A 34 -6.73 -0.71 2.08
CA ASN A 34 -7.17 -2.09 1.88
C ASN A 34 -6.00 -3.06 2.00
N ILE A 35 -4.89 -2.80 1.30
CA ILE A 35 -3.75 -3.71 1.32
C ILE A 35 -3.12 -3.77 2.71
N THR A 36 -2.91 -2.64 3.38
CA THR A 36 -2.32 -2.64 4.74
C THR A 36 -3.25 -3.30 5.77
N ARG A 37 -4.57 -3.22 5.57
CA ARG A 37 -5.54 -3.92 6.43
C ARG A 37 -5.54 -5.41 6.18
N LEU A 38 -5.42 -5.85 4.94
CA LEU A 38 -5.34 -7.27 4.60
C LEU A 38 -4.01 -7.87 5.09
N THR A 39 -2.90 -7.15 4.89
CA THR A 39 -1.57 -7.65 5.21
C THR A 39 -1.24 -7.54 6.69
N PHE A 40 -1.27 -6.32 7.23
CA PHE A 40 -0.90 -6.01 8.61
C PHE A 40 -2.08 -5.92 9.57
N GLY A 41 -3.32 -6.06 9.12
CA GLY A 41 -4.47 -5.81 9.98
C GLY A 41 -4.66 -4.34 10.38
N LYS A 42 -3.93 -3.41 9.74
CA LYS A 42 -3.91 -1.98 10.09
C LYS A 42 -4.51 -1.08 9.03
N ARG A 43 -5.29 -0.11 9.47
CA ARG A 43 -5.74 1.03 8.66
C ARG A 43 -4.98 2.26 9.14
N PHE A 44 -3.91 2.59 8.41
CA PHE A 44 -3.02 3.68 8.78
C PHE A 44 -3.60 5.07 8.49
N MET A 45 -4.62 5.16 7.64
CA MET A 45 -5.30 6.42 7.32
C MET A 45 -6.77 6.35 7.73
N ASN A 46 -7.23 7.36 8.47
CA ASN A 46 -8.62 7.49 8.89
C ASN A 46 -9.51 8.06 7.75
N SER A 47 -10.82 8.21 8.02
CA SER A 47 -11.79 8.75 7.05
C SER A 47 -11.58 10.22 6.67
N GLU A 48 -10.79 10.95 7.46
CA GLU A 48 -10.45 12.36 7.22
C GLU A 48 -9.15 12.51 6.43
N GLY A 49 -8.51 11.39 6.06
CA GLY A 49 -7.22 11.39 5.36
C GLY A 49 -6.00 11.58 6.28
N VAL A 50 -6.21 11.66 7.60
CA VAL A 50 -5.14 11.75 8.58
C VAL A 50 -4.47 10.39 8.72
N VAL A 51 -3.15 10.38 8.58
CA VAL A 51 -2.32 9.18 8.68
C VAL A 51 -1.64 9.16 10.05
N ASP A 52 -1.72 8.03 10.75
CA ASP A 52 -1.05 7.85 12.05
C ASP A 52 0.49 7.75 11.91
N GLU A 53 1.21 7.78 13.03
CA GLU A 53 2.68 7.79 13.03
C GLU A 53 3.29 6.55 12.33
N GLN A 54 2.73 5.36 12.56
CA GLN A 54 3.19 4.14 11.89
C GLN A 54 2.91 4.21 10.39
N GLY A 55 1.79 4.78 9.99
CA GLY A 55 1.42 5.04 8.61
C GLY A 55 2.31 6.02 7.90
N GLN A 56 2.76 7.07 8.60
CA GLN A 56 3.71 8.04 8.06
C GLN A 56 5.08 7.39 7.84
N GLU A 57 5.55 6.60 8.82
CA GLU A 57 6.80 5.85 8.66
C GLU A 57 6.70 4.84 7.51
N PHE A 58 5.60 4.11 7.42
CA PHE A 58 5.32 3.19 6.32
C PHE A 58 5.36 3.89 4.95
N LYS A 59 4.68 5.03 4.80
CA LYS A 59 4.70 5.82 3.56
C LYS A 59 6.11 6.31 3.24
N GLY A 60 6.86 6.72 4.26
CA GLY A 60 8.26 7.11 4.14
C GLY A 60 9.14 5.97 3.64
N ILE A 61 8.95 4.76 4.16
CA ILE A 61 9.63 3.53 3.71
C ILE A 61 9.29 3.26 2.25
N VAL A 62 8.00 3.18 1.88
CA VAL A 62 7.58 2.93 0.48
C VAL A 62 8.18 3.96 -0.48
N SER A 63 8.05 5.24 -0.16
CA SER A 63 8.58 6.32 -1.02
C SER A 63 10.09 6.25 -1.18
N ASN A 64 10.82 5.93 -0.10
CA ASN A 64 12.26 5.76 -0.16
C ASN A 64 12.68 4.52 -0.94
N GLY A 65 11.96 3.40 -0.79
CA GLY A 65 12.20 2.16 -1.52
C GLY A 65 12.06 2.34 -3.03
N ILE A 66 11.02 3.06 -3.48
CA ILE A 66 10.83 3.40 -4.90
C ILE A 66 12.02 4.22 -5.43
N LYS A 67 12.48 5.21 -4.66
CA LYS A 67 13.63 6.05 -5.06
C LYS A 67 14.92 5.24 -5.17
N ILE A 68 15.19 4.36 -4.20
CA ILE A 68 16.37 3.48 -4.21
C ILE A 68 16.30 2.51 -5.39
N GLY A 69 15.16 1.83 -5.58
CA GLY A 69 14.97 0.90 -6.69
C GLY A 69 15.13 1.55 -8.07
N ALA A 70 14.66 2.80 -8.23
CA ALA A 70 14.84 3.55 -9.46
C ALA A 70 16.33 3.87 -9.74
N LYS A 71 17.12 4.22 -8.71
CA LYS A 71 18.56 4.49 -8.88
C LYS A 71 19.35 3.23 -9.22
N LEU A 72 19.12 2.14 -8.48
CA LEU A 72 19.76 0.84 -8.71
C LEU A 72 19.52 0.34 -10.14
N SER A 73 18.28 0.47 -10.62
CA SER A 73 17.92 0.12 -11.99
C SER A 73 18.76 0.88 -13.03
N VAL A 74 19.02 2.18 -12.83
CA VAL A 74 19.87 2.97 -13.73
C VAL A 74 21.32 2.50 -13.69
N ALA A 75 21.86 2.19 -12.50
CA ALA A 75 23.23 1.70 -12.34
C ALA A 75 23.45 0.35 -13.04
N ASP A 76 22.46 -0.54 -12.98
CA ASP A 76 22.50 -1.86 -13.61
C ASP A 76 22.37 -1.81 -15.14
N HIS A 77 21.57 -0.88 -15.67
CA HIS A 77 21.36 -0.72 -17.12
C HIS A 77 22.40 0.17 -17.80
N ILE A 78 23.12 1.02 -17.05
CA ILE A 78 24.15 1.93 -17.58
C ILE A 78 25.47 1.75 -16.80
N PRO A 79 26.23 0.67 -17.08
CA PRO A 79 27.37 0.26 -16.25
C PRO A 79 28.48 1.32 -16.09
N TRP A 80 28.67 2.20 -17.08
CA TRP A 80 29.71 3.25 -17.02
C TRP A 80 29.34 4.42 -16.09
N LEU A 81 28.08 4.54 -15.63
CA LEU A 81 27.66 5.53 -14.63
C LEU A 81 27.72 5.00 -13.19
N ARG A 82 28.11 3.73 -12.99
CA ARG A 82 28.11 3.06 -11.68
C ARG A 82 28.89 3.82 -10.58
N TRP A 83 29.93 4.56 -10.96
CA TRP A 83 30.74 5.37 -10.05
C TRP A 83 29.96 6.57 -9.44
N MET A 84 28.89 7.04 -10.07
CA MET A 84 28.02 8.09 -9.52
C MET A 84 27.10 7.57 -8.41
N PHE A 85 27.01 6.24 -8.27
CA PHE A 85 26.13 5.52 -7.36
C PHE A 85 26.91 4.88 -6.19
N VAL A 86 28.13 5.37 -5.92
CA VAL A 86 28.94 4.96 -4.77
C VAL A 86 28.26 5.42 -3.48
N GLY A 87 27.83 4.48 -2.64
CA GLY A 87 27.11 4.74 -1.37
C GLY A 87 25.68 4.18 -1.32
N GLU A 88 25.16 3.62 -2.41
CA GLU A 88 23.80 3.05 -2.46
C GLU A 88 23.56 1.93 -1.46
N ASN A 89 24.59 1.16 -1.09
CA ASN A 89 24.48 0.10 -0.09
C ASN A 89 24.13 0.67 1.30
N GLU A 90 24.67 1.83 1.69
CA GLU A 90 24.38 2.43 2.99
C GLU A 90 22.93 2.97 3.04
N ASP A 91 22.46 3.57 1.95
CA ASP A 91 21.07 4.02 1.82
C ASP A 91 20.09 2.84 1.84
N LEU A 92 20.44 1.75 1.17
CA LEU A 92 19.66 0.51 1.15
C LEU A 92 19.65 -0.15 2.53
N ASP A 93 20.77 -0.22 3.23
CA ASP A 93 20.86 -0.80 4.58
C ASP A 93 20.03 0.01 5.59
N LYS A 94 20.11 1.35 5.54
CA LYS A 94 19.26 2.23 6.37
C LYS A 94 17.79 2.05 6.05
N HIS A 95 17.44 1.90 4.77
CA HIS A 95 16.07 1.65 4.34
C HIS A 95 15.55 0.30 4.85
N ASN A 96 16.32 -0.77 4.69
CA ASN A 96 15.98 -2.11 5.17
C ASN A 96 15.84 -2.13 6.69
N ALA A 97 16.74 -1.47 7.43
CA ALA A 97 16.65 -1.38 8.89
C ALA A 97 15.36 -0.69 9.36
N ARG A 98 14.93 0.39 8.69
CA ARG A 98 13.65 1.08 8.98
C ARG A 98 12.46 0.19 8.67
N ARG A 99 12.47 -0.44 7.50
CA ARG A 99 11.45 -1.40 7.05
C ARG A 99 11.26 -2.52 8.07
N ASP A 100 12.36 -3.17 8.45
CA ASP A 100 12.35 -4.33 9.33
C ASP A 100 11.93 -3.94 10.74
N LYS A 101 12.39 -2.78 11.24
CA LYS A 101 11.96 -2.24 12.53
C LYS A 101 10.45 -2.04 12.56
N LEU A 102 9.87 -1.39 11.56
CA LEU A 102 8.41 -1.19 11.48
C LEU A 102 7.67 -2.52 11.47
N THR A 103 8.10 -3.48 10.64
CA THR A 103 7.40 -4.77 10.51
C THR A 103 7.53 -5.62 11.77
N ARG A 104 8.69 -5.65 12.42
CA ARG A 104 8.88 -6.37 13.69
C ARG A 104 7.97 -5.83 14.78
N MET A 105 7.82 -4.50 14.90
CA MET A 105 6.85 -3.91 15.82
C MET A 105 5.41 -4.41 15.55
N ILE A 106 4.98 -4.46 14.29
CA ILE A 106 3.64 -4.97 13.93
C ILE A 106 3.52 -6.47 14.24
N MET A 107 4.54 -7.27 13.95
CA MET A 107 4.57 -8.71 14.26
C MET A 107 4.46 -8.96 15.78
N GLU A 108 5.17 -8.18 16.58
CA GLU A 108 5.12 -8.23 18.05
C GLU A 108 3.72 -7.87 18.58
N GLU A 109 3.11 -6.80 18.05
CA GLU A 109 1.74 -6.42 18.41
C GLU A 109 0.74 -7.55 18.16
N HIS A 110 0.82 -8.22 17.00
CA HIS A 110 -0.03 -9.37 16.67
C HIS A 110 0.26 -10.57 17.57
N THR A 111 1.53 -10.85 17.84
CA THR A 111 1.94 -11.94 18.74
C THR A 111 1.37 -11.74 20.14
N LEU A 112 1.48 -10.53 20.70
CA LEU A 112 0.90 -10.18 22.01
C LEU A 112 -0.62 -10.24 21.99
N ALA A 113 -1.28 -9.78 20.93
CA ALA A 113 -2.73 -9.83 20.80
C ALA A 113 -3.28 -11.28 20.80
N ARG A 114 -2.57 -12.20 20.14
CA ARG A 114 -2.91 -13.63 20.13
C ARG A 114 -2.76 -14.26 21.51
N GLN A 115 -1.67 -13.95 22.21
CA GLN A 115 -1.41 -14.46 23.56
C GLN A 115 -2.50 -13.99 24.54
N LYS A 116 -2.96 -12.74 24.44
CA LYS A 116 -3.99 -12.18 25.31
C LYS A 116 -5.40 -12.70 25.02
N SER A 117 -5.76 -12.83 23.75
CA SER A 117 -7.14 -13.15 23.35
C SER A 117 -7.40 -14.65 23.14
N GLY A 118 -6.35 -15.46 23.02
CA GLY A 118 -6.45 -16.88 22.62
C GLY A 118 -6.88 -17.08 21.16
N ASN A 119 -7.24 -16.00 20.45
CA ASN A 119 -7.74 -16.05 19.08
C ASN A 119 -6.75 -15.42 18.11
N THR A 120 -6.62 -16.06 16.96
CA THR A 120 -5.85 -15.53 15.83
C THR A 120 -6.77 -14.72 14.93
N LYS A 121 -6.49 -13.42 14.76
CA LYS A 121 -7.12 -12.64 13.69
C LYS A 121 -6.67 -13.23 12.35
N GLN A 122 -7.52 -13.21 11.32
CA GLN A 122 -7.20 -13.81 10.03
C GLN A 122 -6.61 -12.78 9.04
N HIS A 123 -5.56 -12.06 9.47
CA HIS A 123 -4.76 -11.22 8.56
C HIS A 123 -3.60 -12.02 7.95
N PHE A 124 -2.95 -11.46 6.92
CA PHE A 124 -1.83 -12.17 6.30
C PHE A 124 -0.63 -12.31 7.23
N VAL A 125 -0.28 -11.26 8.00
CA VAL A 125 0.74 -11.33 9.06
C VAL A 125 0.42 -12.43 10.05
N ASP A 126 -0.85 -12.63 10.33
CA ASP A 126 -1.29 -13.67 11.21
C ASP A 126 -1.05 -15.08 10.62
N ALA A 127 -1.41 -15.29 9.36
CA ALA A 127 -1.11 -16.54 8.68
C ALA A 127 0.40 -16.82 8.64
N LEU A 128 1.21 -15.80 8.33
CA LEU A 128 2.66 -15.93 8.28
C LEU A 128 3.28 -16.24 9.64
N LEU A 129 2.82 -15.61 10.74
CA LEU A 129 3.29 -15.95 12.09
C LEU A 129 2.96 -17.39 12.50
N THR A 130 1.86 -17.96 11.99
CA THR A 130 1.52 -19.37 12.21
C THR A 130 2.45 -20.28 11.40
N LEU A 131 2.66 -19.96 10.11
CA LEU A 131 3.59 -20.70 9.24
C LEU A 131 5.03 -20.62 9.72
N GLN A 132 5.42 -19.47 10.30
CA GLN A 132 6.73 -19.26 10.89
C GLN A 132 7.03 -20.29 11.99
N LYS A 133 6.07 -20.55 12.86
CA LYS A 133 6.21 -21.56 13.93
C LYS A 133 6.17 -22.99 13.41
N GLN A 134 5.39 -23.24 12.35
CA GLN A 134 5.21 -24.58 11.79
C GLN A 134 6.41 -25.04 10.96
N TYR A 135 7.02 -24.12 10.21
CA TYR A 135 8.06 -24.41 9.23
C TYR A 135 9.40 -23.72 9.54
N GLU A 136 9.54 -23.13 10.74
CA GLU A 136 10.75 -22.44 11.19
C GLU A 136 11.22 -21.34 10.22
N LEU A 137 10.28 -20.59 9.65
CA LEU A 137 10.62 -19.49 8.74
C LEU A 137 11.42 -18.41 9.48
N SER A 138 12.41 -17.83 8.81
CA SER A 138 13.12 -16.67 9.34
C SER A 138 12.22 -15.44 9.41
N ASP A 139 12.51 -14.52 10.33
CA ASP A 139 11.82 -13.23 10.37
C ASP A 139 11.96 -12.49 9.03
N ASP A 140 13.13 -12.57 8.40
CA ASP A 140 13.39 -11.90 7.12
C ASP A 140 12.50 -12.44 6.00
N THR A 141 12.22 -13.74 6.01
CA THR A 141 11.25 -14.36 5.08
C THR A 141 9.84 -13.82 5.33
N VAL A 142 9.40 -13.76 6.58
CA VAL A 142 8.06 -13.23 6.94
C VAL A 142 7.94 -11.76 6.56
N ILE A 143 8.95 -10.95 6.88
CA ILE A 143 9.00 -9.53 6.52
C ILE A 143 8.98 -9.37 5.00
N GLY A 144 9.78 -10.14 4.28
CA GLY A 144 9.83 -10.13 2.81
C GLY A 144 8.46 -10.40 2.19
N LEU A 145 7.78 -11.47 2.62
CA LEU A 145 6.44 -11.82 2.11
C LEU A 145 5.39 -10.75 2.41
N LEU A 146 5.45 -10.10 3.58
CA LEU A 146 4.55 -9.01 3.93
C LEU A 146 4.72 -7.82 2.99
N TRP A 147 5.96 -7.43 2.72
CA TRP A 147 6.27 -6.29 1.84
C TRP A 147 6.04 -6.60 0.37
N ASP A 148 6.26 -7.83 -0.07
CA ASP A 148 5.96 -8.27 -1.43
C ASP A 148 4.46 -8.10 -1.72
N MET A 149 3.58 -8.60 -0.84
CA MET A 149 2.13 -8.43 -0.98
C MET A 149 1.70 -6.96 -1.02
N ILE A 150 2.34 -6.12 -0.19
CA ILE A 150 2.05 -4.69 -0.13
C ILE A 150 2.42 -3.98 -1.43
N THR A 151 3.65 -4.19 -1.89
CA THR A 151 4.19 -3.48 -3.06
C THR A 151 3.53 -3.97 -4.34
N ALA A 152 3.32 -5.28 -4.47
CA ALA A 152 2.62 -5.87 -5.62
C ALA A 152 1.13 -5.50 -5.66
N GLY A 153 0.45 -5.39 -4.50
CA GLY A 153 -1.00 -5.18 -4.44
C GLY A 153 -1.45 -3.71 -4.50
N MET A 154 -0.61 -2.76 -4.12
CA MET A 154 -1.01 -1.34 -4.00
C MET A 154 -1.09 -0.64 -5.35
N ASP A 155 0.02 -0.56 -6.08
CA ASP A 155 0.11 0.25 -7.29
C ASP A 155 -0.66 -0.38 -8.45
N THR A 156 -0.59 -1.72 -8.59
CA THR A 156 -1.29 -2.45 -9.65
C THR A 156 -2.80 -2.29 -9.54
N THR A 157 -3.37 -2.41 -8.34
CA THR A 157 -4.81 -2.20 -8.09
C THR A 157 -5.21 -0.76 -8.36
N THR A 158 -4.42 0.21 -7.88
CA THR A 158 -4.71 1.64 -8.10
C THR A 158 -4.76 1.97 -9.59
N ILE A 159 -3.74 1.53 -10.35
CA ILE A 159 -3.63 1.77 -11.79
C ILE A 159 -4.78 1.07 -12.53
N SER A 160 -5.08 -0.18 -12.19
CA SER A 160 -6.15 -0.94 -12.86
C SER A 160 -7.51 -0.28 -12.70
N VAL A 161 -7.86 0.16 -11.48
CA VAL A 161 -9.14 0.84 -11.23
C VAL A 161 -9.17 2.22 -11.89
N GLU A 162 -8.04 2.93 -11.92
CA GLU A 162 -7.96 4.22 -12.61
C GLU A 162 -8.20 4.08 -14.12
N TRP A 163 -7.60 3.08 -14.75
CA TRP A 163 -7.85 2.76 -16.17
C TRP A 163 -9.30 2.33 -16.40
N ALA A 164 -9.88 1.52 -15.51
CA ALA A 164 -11.28 1.15 -15.60
C ALA A 164 -12.19 2.38 -15.56
N MET A 165 -11.93 3.33 -14.64
CA MET A 165 -12.67 4.59 -14.58
C MET A 165 -12.50 5.44 -15.85
N ALA A 166 -11.27 5.51 -16.39
CA ALA A 166 -11.01 6.23 -17.64
C ALA A 166 -11.77 5.63 -18.83
N GLU A 167 -11.80 4.31 -18.95
CA GLU A 167 -12.53 3.62 -20.01
C GLU A 167 -14.05 3.77 -19.85
N LEU A 168 -14.58 3.74 -18.63
CA LEU A 168 -16.01 3.98 -18.39
C LEU A 168 -16.42 5.39 -18.82
N VAL A 169 -15.66 6.41 -18.41
CA VAL A 169 -15.93 7.81 -18.78
C VAL A 169 -15.85 8.03 -20.30
N LYS A 170 -14.93 7.34 -20.98
CA LYS A 170 -14.76 7.43 -22.43
C LYS A 170 -15.85 6.67 -23.21
N ASN A 171 -16.49 5.68 -22.60
CA ASN A 171 -17.46 4.80 -23.26
C ASN A 171 -18.82 4.78 -22.52
N PRO A 172 -19.69 5.80 -22.71
CA PRO A 172 -20.95 5.94 -21.96
C PRO A 172 -21.88 4.73 -22.03
N ARG A 173 -21.93 4.03 -23.18
CA ARG A 173 -22.72 2.80 -23.33
C ARG A 173 -22.26 1.69 -22.38
N VAL A 174 -20.95 1.55 -22.17
CA VAL A 174 -20.38 0.55 -21.25
C VAL A 174 -20.65 0.97 -19.81
N GLN A 175 -20.49 2.27 -19.51
CA GLN A 175 -20.82 2.81 -18.19
C GLN A 175 -22.28 2.59 -17.80
N GLN A 176 -23.22 2.86 -18.71
CA GLN A 176 -24.65 2.62 -18.45
C GLN A 176 -24.92 1.14 -18.16
N LYS A 177 -24.36 0.23 -18.97
CA LYS A 177 -24.54 -1.22 -18.76
C LYS A 177 -23.99 -1.67 -17.40
N ALA A 178 -22.82 -1.15 -16.98
CA ALA A 178 -22.24 -1.46 -15.68
C ALA A 178 -23.09 -0.95 -14.51
N GLN A 179 -23.78 0.18 -14.67
CA GLN A 179 -24.73 0.69 -13.67
C GLN A 179 -26.00 -0.17 -13.62
N GLU A 180 -26.57 -0.51 -14.79
CA GLU A 180 -27.72 -1.42 -14.89
C GLU A 180 -27.42 -2.77 -14.22
N GLU A 181 -26.22 -3.33 -14.37
CA GLU A 181 -25.81 -4.57 -13.71
C GLU A 181 -25.72 -4.47 -12.17
N LEU A 182 -25.46 -3.29 -11.61
CA LEU A 182 -25.39 -3.06 -10.16
C LEU A 182 -26.76 -2.77 -9.52
N ASP A 183 -27.71 -2.26 -10.32
CA ASP A 183 -29.06 -1.91 -9.87
C ASP A 183 -30.04 -3.11 -9.94
N LEU A 184 -29.59 -4.26 -10.50
CA LEU A 184 -30.29 -5.55 -10.49
C LEU A 184 -30.17 -6.26 -9.12
#